data_AF-A0A2V8VVK4-F1
#
_entry.id   AF-A0A2V8VVK4-F1
#
_cell.length_a   1.000
_cell.length_b   1.000
_cell.length_c   1.000
_cell.angle_alpha   90.00
_cell.angle_beta   90.00
_cell.angle_gamma   90.00
#
_symmetry.space_group_name_H-M   'P 1'
#
loop_
_entity.id
_entity.type
_entity.pdbx_description
1 polymer ?
#
loop_
_entity_poly.entity_id
_entity_poly.type
_entity_poly.pdbx_seq_one_letter_code
_entity_poly.pdbx_strand_id
1 'polypeptide(L)'
;MRKKVEFIKVCGKDVKIQGRLVRIAYPELDKYELLDDPEAMLKGLRRCGIRIDLFTFMQIMPEASPKYSYPMEWDNLAVLEISSFEHWWNHQIRSFPRNRARQAEKKGVSIREVPFGDALVQGIWEVYNESPVRQGKRNVHYGEDLETVRREEATFLDRSIFIGAFLGENLIGFVKLVTDLNQTHANLMNVV
;
A
#
# COMPACT_ATOMS: atom_id res chain seq x y z
N MET A 1 -6.51 -8.41 -24.23
CA MET A 1 -5.24 -9.18 -24.14
C MET A 1 -4.67 -9.02 -22.75
N ARG A 2 -4.63 -10.09 -21.93
CA ARG A 2 -3.97 -10.05 -20.61
C ARG A 2 -2.46 -9.83 -20.84
N LYS A 3 -1.89 -8.76 -20.26
CA LYS A 3 -0.43 -8.57 -20.23
C LYS A 3 0.16 -9.79 -19.51
N LYS A 4 1.08 -10.52 -20.14
CA LYS A 4 1.80 -11.62 -19.46
C LYS A 4 2.67 -10.96 -18.39
N VAL A 5 2.32 -11.16 -17.14
CA VAL A 5 3.11 -10.74 -15.98
C VAL A 5 3.89 -11.96 -15.55
N GLU A 6 5.21 -11.80 -15.43
CA GLU A 6 6.11 -12.84 -14.95
C GLU A 6 6.75 -12.37 -13.66
N PHE A 7 6.85 -13.27 -12.68
CA PHE A 7 7.48 -13.02 -11.39
C PHE A 7 8.70 -13.90 -11.25
N ILE A 8 9.81 -13.30 -10.82
CA ILE A 8 11.03 -14.02 -10.47
C ILE A 8 11.57 -13.56 -9.13
N LYS A 9 12.37 -14.41 -8.49
CA LYS A 9 13.07 -14.07 -7.26
C LYS A 9 14.53 -13.76 -7.57
N VAL A 10 14.98 -12.56 -7.23
CA VAL A 10 16.36 -12.10 -7.39
C VAL A 10 16.80 -11.43 -6.11
N CYS A 11 17.96 -11.84 -5.57
CA CYS A 11 18.48 -11.35 -4.28
C CYS A 11 17.45 -11.43 -3.14
N GLY A 12 16.61 -12.49 -3.13
CA GLY A 12 15.56 -12.69 -2.13
C GLY A 12 14.28 -11.87 -2.36
N LYS A 13 14.28 -10.88 -3.27
CA LYS A 13 13.12 -10.04 -3.56
C LYS A 13 12.35 -10.54 -4.78
N ASP A 14 11.04 -10.38 -4.76
CA ASP A 14 10.18 -10.66 -5.90
C ASP A 14 10.23 -9.49 -6.89
N VAL A 15 10.58 -9.80 -8.14
CA VAL A 15 10.72 -8.86 -9.24
C VAL A 15 9.67 -9.20 -10.28
N LYS A 16 8.89 -8.18 -10.64
CA LYS A 16 7.87 -8.27 -11.66
C LYS A 16 8.42 -7.81 -12.99
N ILE A 17 8.15 -8.60 -14.01
CA ILE A 17 8.53 -8.32 -15.40
C ILE A 17 7.26 -8.10 -16.20
N GLN A 18 7.19 -6.96 -16.88
CA GLN A 18 6.07 -6.59 -17.73
C GLN A 18 6.53 -6.11 -19.11
N GLY A 19 5.64 -6.28 -20.08
CA GLY A 19 5.86 -5.87 -21.46
C GLY A 19 6.17 -7.05 -22.37
N ARG A 20 6.16 -6.79 -23.69
CA ARG A 20 6.37 -7.81 -24.73
C ARG A 20 7.56 -7.47 -25.61
N LEU A 21 7.55 -6.25 -26.17
CA LEU A 21 8.63 -5.74 -27.03
C LEU A 21 9.79 -5.16 -26.21
N VAL A 22 9.45 -4.29 -25.24
CA VAL A 22 10.34 -3.81 -24.18
C VAL A 22 9.88 -4.46 -22.89
N ARG A 23 10.79 -5.18 -22.23
CA ARG A 23 10.54 -5.86 -20.96
C ARG A 23 11.14 -5.05 -19.83
N ILE A 24 10.27 -4.54 -18.98
CA ILE A 24 10.64 -3.70 -17.83
C ILE A 24 10.52 -4.56 -16.58
N ALA A 25 11.62 -4.63 -15.82
CA ALA A 25 11.67 -5.24 -14.50
C ALA A 25 11.56 -4.15 -13.43
N TYR A 26 10.78 -4.42 -12.39
CA TYR A 26 10.70 -3.59 -11.19
C TYR A 26 10.43 -4.47 -9.96
N PRO A 27 10.94 -4.10 -8.76
CA PRO A 27 10.59 -4.80 -7.53
C PRO A 27 9.06 -4.75 -7.31
N GLU A 28 8.43 -5.87 -6.93
CA GLU A 28 6.96 -5.90 -6.77
C GLU A 28 6.48 -4.94 -5.68
N LEU A 29 7.34 -4.66 -4.71
CA LEU A 29 7.06 -3.83 -3.54
C LEU A 29 7.89 -2.54 -3.56
N ASP A 30 8.23 -2.00 -4.73
CA ASP A 30 9.07 -0.79 -4.85
C ASP A 30 8.52 0.45 -4.11
N LYS A 31 7.20 0.50 -3.89
CA LYS A 31 6.52 1.54 -3.07
C LYS A 31 6.46 1.25 -1.56
N TYR A 32 6.87 0.06 -1.14
CA TYR A 32 6.75 -0.40 0.25
C TYR A 32 8.10 -0.82 0.86
N GLU A 33 9.04 -1.27 0.02
CA GLU A 33 10.34 -1.76 0.44
C GLU A 33 11.46 -1.02 -0.27
N LEU A 34 12.41 -0.53 0.52
CA LEU A 34 13.64 0.05 0.02
C LEU A 34 14.44 -0.99 -0.79
N LEU A 35 15.02 -0.56 -1.91
CA LEU A 35 16.05 -1.32 -2.60
C LEU A 35 17.43 -0.83 -2.14
N ASP A 36 18.05 -1.59 -1.24
CA ASP A 36 19.31 -1.20 -0.59
C ASP A 36 20.51 -1.21 -1.54
N ASP A 37 20.60 -2.22 -2.41
CA ASP A 37 21.71 -2.41 -3.35
C ASP A 37 21.18 -2.63 -4.79
N PRO A 38 20.95 -1.55 -5.54
CA PRO A 38 20.54 -1.64 -6.94
C PRO A 38 21.57 -2.33 -7.83
N GLU A 39 22.86 -2.24 -7.50
CA GLU A 39 23.93 -2.86 -8.28
C GLU A 39 23.92 -4.38 -8.13
N ALA A 40 23.73 -4.90 -6.92
CA ALA A 40 23.53 -6.32 -6.70
C ALA A 40 22.27 -6.84 -7.42
N MET A 41 21.17 -6.09 -7.34
CA MET A 41 19.94 -6.43 -8.07
C MET A 41 20.17 -6.47 -9.58
N LEU A 42 20.83 -5.45 -10.14
CA LEU A 42 21.16 -5.39 -11.57
C LEU A 42 22.05 -6.57 -12.00
N LYS A 43 23.06 -6.93 -11.21
CA LYS A 43 23.90 -8.12 -11.46
C LYS A 43 23.09 -9.41 -11.42
N GLY A 44 22.17 -9.54 -10.47
CA GLY A 44 21.26 -10.68 -10.37
C GLY A 44 20.34 -10.80 -11.58
N LEU A 45 19.72 -9.70 -12.01
CA LEU A 45 18.85 -9.66 -13.18
C LEU A 45 19.61 -10.01 -14.47
N ARG A 46 20.85 -9.55 -14.63
CA ARG A 46 21.71 -9.94 -15.77
C ARG A 46 22.00 -11.44 -15.82
N ARG A 47 21.95 -12.15 -14.68
CA ARG A 47 22.23 -13.60 -14.57
C ARG A 47 20.98 -14.46 -14.53
N CYS A 48 19.77 -13.89 -14.44
CA CYS A 48 18.54 -14.64 -14.23
C CYS A 48 18.05 -15.44 -15.45
N GLY A 49 18.68 -15.27 -16.62
CA GLY A 49 18.33 -15.98 -17.86
C GLY A 49 17.08 -15.46 -18.57
N ILE A 50 16.43 -14.42 -18.02
CA ILE A 50 15.27 -13.77 -18.64
C ILE A 50 15.73 -12.47 -19.30
N ARG A 51 15.28 -12.24 -20.54
CA ARG A 51 15.49 -10.97 -21.22
C ARG A 51 14.76 -9.85 -20.47
N ILE A 52 15.52 -8.86 -20.02
CA ILE A 52 15.06 -7.62 -19.40
C ILE A 52 15.76 -6.49 -20.14
N ASP A 53 14.99 -5.54 -20.66
CA ASP A 53 15.52 -4.41 -21.44
C ASP A 53 15.71 -3.17 -20.55
N LEU A 54 14.86 -3.00 -19.54
CA LEU A 54 14.94 -1.90 -18.57
C LEU A 54 14.70 -2.43 -17.16
N PHE A 55 15.51 -1.97 -16.21
CA PHE A 55 15.26 -2.13 -14.79
C PHE A 55 14.96 -0.75 -14.19
N THR A 56 13.87 -0.64 -13.45
CA THR A 56 13.48 0.60 -12.77
C THR A 56 13.07 0.27 -11.33
N PHE A 57 13.26 1.23 -10.43
CA PHE A 57 12.92 1.11 -9.03
C PHE A 57 12.68 2.52 -8.46
N MET A 58 11.86 2.59 -7.41
CA MET A 58 11.62 3.82 -6.69
C MET A 58 12.66 3.99 -5.57
N GLN A 59 13.22 5.19 -5.46
CA GLN A 59 13.87 5.61 -4.23
C GLN A 59 12.78 6.07 -3.27
N ILE A 60 12.57 5.32 -2.19
CA ILE A 60 11.50 5.60 -1.23
C ILE A 60 11.98 6.56 -0.12
N MET A 61 11.02 7.17 0.58
CA MET A 61 11.22 7.99 1.77
C MET A 61 12.09 7.29 2.83
N PRO A 62 12.82 8.06 3.67
CA PRO A 62 12.82 9.53 3.76
C PRO A 62 13.75 10.24 2.76
N GLU A 63 14.39 9.52 1.86
CA GLU A 63 15.40 10.07 0.94
C GLU A 63 14.75 10.90 -0.18
N ALA A 64 14.62 12.20 0.03
CA ALA A 64 14.06 13.14 -0.97
C ALA A 64 15.10 13.63 -2.00
N SER A 65 16.39 13.43 -1.74
CA SER A 65 17.49 13.82 -2.64
C SER A 65 17.96 12.63 -3.47
N PRO A 66 18.27 12.78 -4.78
CA PRO A 66 18.71 11.67 -5.61
C PRO A 66 19.98 11.01 -5.07
N LYS A 67 19.90 9.71 -4.75
CA LYS A 67 21.02 8.93 -4.18
C LYS A 67 21.88 8.26 -5.24
N TYR A 68 21.28 7.88 -6.37
CA TYR A 68 21.92 7.09 -7.41
C TYR A 68 22.18 7.92 -8.67
N SER A 69 23.26 7.61 -9.39
CA SER A 69 23.63 8.30 -10.63
C SER A 69 22.91 7.77 -11.89
N TYR A 70 21.85 6.97 -11.71
CA TYR A 70 21.04 6.48 -12.83
C TYR A 70 20.12 7.59 -13.38
N PRO A 71 19.69 7.50 -14.65
CA PRO A 71 18.60 8.33 -15.14
C PRO A 71 17.37 8.18 -14.25
N MET A 72 16.76 9.28 -13.88
CA MET A 72 15.61 9.30 -12.98
C MET A 72 14.61 10.35 -13.41
N GLU A 73 13.36 10.14 -13.01
CA GLU A 73 12.26 11.07 -13.15
C GLU A 73 11.68 11.33 -11.76
N TRP A 74 11.24 12.57 -11.53
CA TRP A 74 10.56 12.92 -10.29
C TRP A 74 9.12 12.39 -10.33
N ASP A 75 8.72 11.73 -9.26
CA ASP A 75 7.33 11.32 -9.02
C ASP A 75 6.78 12.03 -7.78
N ASN A 76 5.46 12.23 -7.72
CA ASN A 76 4.80 12.90 -6.62
C ASN A 76 4.25 11.88 -5.63
N LEU A 77 4.78 11.88 -4.40
CA LEU A 77 4.26 11.09 -3.30
C LEU A 77 3.65 12.00 -2.23
N ALA A 78 2.45 11.66 -1.78
CA ALA A 78 1.83 12.30 -0.63
C ALA A 78 2.41 11.67 0.65
N VAL A 79 3.41 12.32 1.23
CA VAL A 79 4.11 11.85 2.41
C VAL A 79 3.81 12.76 3.60
N LEU A 80 3.61 12.15 4.77
CA LEU A 80 3.37 12.85 6.02
C LEU A 80 4.39 12.36 7.05
N GLU A 81 5.33 13.22 7.44
CA GLU A 81 6.19 12.97 8.58
C GLU A 81 5.38 13.13 9.87
N ILE A 82 5.44 12.14 10.76
CA ILE A 82 4.74 12.15 12.05
C ILE A 82 5.77 11.87 13.14
N SER A 83 5.94 12.82 14.05
CA SER A 83 6.82 12.67 15.23
C SER A 83 6.06 12.15 16.45
N SER A 84 4.88 12.72 16.72
CA SER A 84 3.95 12.26 17.75
C SER A 84 2.52 12.62 17.38
N PHE A 85 1.55 11.92 17.97
CA PHE A 85 0.14 12.24 17.78
C PHE A 85 -0.18 13.68 18.20
N GLU A 86 0.31 14.11 19.38
CA GLU A 86 0.08 15.46 19.89
C GLU A 86 0.62 16.53 18.94
N HIS A 87 1.83 16.36 18.43
CA HIS A 87 2.41 17.30 17.47
C HIS A 87 1.62 17.33 16.18
N TRP A 88 1.35 16.16 15.61
CA TRP A 88 0.58 16.04 14.38
C TRP A 88 -0.80 16.68 14.51
N TRP A 89 -1.53 16.36 15.58
CA TRP A 89 -2.89 16.80 15.81
C TRP A 89 -2.99 18.30 16.12
N ASN A 90 -2.11 18.83 16.97
CA ASN A 90 -2.24 20.20 17.45
C ASN A 90 -1.45 21.23 16.64
N HIS A 91 -0.34 20.82 16.01
CA HIS A 91 0.62 21.74 15.38
C HIS A 91 0.76 21.54 13.87
N GLN A 92 0.48 20.35 13.33
CA GLN A 92 0.71 20.05 11.90
C GLN A 92 -0.56 20.13 11.05
N ILE A 93 -1.68 19.58 11.53
CA ILE A 93 -2.95 19.63 10.79
C ILE A 93 -3.78 20.88 11.10
N ARG A 94 -4.45 21.39 10.07
CA ARG A 94 -5.39 22.53 10.19
C ARG A 94 -6.62 22.15 11.02
N SER A 95 -7.42 23.14 11.39
CA SER A 95 -8.65 22.93 12.17
C SER A 95 -9.71 22.09 11.44
N PHE A 96 -9.76 22.16 10.10
CA PHE A 96 -10.79 21.48 9.31
C PHE A 96 -10.77 19.94 9.46
N PRO A 97 -9.63 19.22 9.24
CA PRO A 97 -9.57 17.78 9.50
C PRO A 97 -9.97 17.39 10.92
N ARG A 98 -9.50 18.13 11.94
CA ARG A 98 -9.86 17.88 13.34
C ARG A 98 -11.35 18.00 13.60
N ASN A 99 -12.00 19.00 12.99
CA ASN A 99 -13.44 19.19 13.11
C ASN A 99 -14.21 18.05 12.44
N ARG A 100 -13.72 17.50 11.32
CA ARG A 100 -14.31 16.32 10.67
C ARG A 100 -14.19 15.07 11.52
N ALA A 101 -13.02 14.83 12.11
CA ALA A 101 -12.82 13.70 13.02
C ALA A 101 -13.75 13.78 14.25
N ARG A 102 -13.81 14.94 14.93
CA ARG A 102 -14.76 15.16 16.04
C ARG A 102 -16.22 15.07 15.61
N GLN A 103 -16.55 15.46 14.38
CA GLN A 103 -17.90 15.33 13.84
C GLN A 103 -18.28 13.85 13.64
N ALA A 104 -17.36 13.02 13.14
CA ALA A 104 -17.58 11.59 12.99
C ALA A 104 -17.84 10.94 14.36
N GLU A 105 -17.00 11.25 15.35
CA GLU A 105 -17.17 10.79 16.73
C GLU A 105 -18.53 11.18 17.32
N LYS A 106 -18.94 12.46 17.19
CA LYS A 106 -20.27 12.93 17.61
C LYS A 106 -21.44 12.24 16.91
N LYS A 107 -21.20 11.67 15.72
CA LYS A 107 -22.19 10.87 14.98
C LYS A 107 -22.16 9.38 15.36
N GLY A 108 -21.38 9.01 16.38
CA GLY A 108 -21.28 7.64 16.89
C GLY A 108 -20.23 6.79 16.18
N VAL A 109 -19.36 7.38 15.37
CA VAL A 109 -18.26 6.64 14.73
C VAL A 109 -17.15 6.41 15.75
N SER A 110 -16.80 5.15 15.98
CA SER A 110 -15.63 4.76 16.77
C SER A 110 -14.53 4.20 15.88
N ILE A 111 -13.28 4.55 16.16
CA ILE A 111 -12.10 4.04 15.44
C ILE A 111 -11.34 3.11 16.38
N ARG A 112 -10.99 1.92 15.91
CA ARG A 112 -10.20 0.95 16.68
C ARG A 112 -9.27 0.15 15.77
N GLU A 113 -8.13 -0.26 16.32
CA GLU A 113 -7.33 -1.31 15.70
C GLU A 113 -8.08 -2.63 15.77
N VAL A 114 -8.03 -3.43 14.70
CA VAL A 114 -8.77 -4.68 14.58
C VAL A 114 -7.79 -5.79 14.19
N PRO A 115 -7.74 -6.92 14.91
CA PRO A 115 -6.92 -8.04 14.49
C PRO A 115 -7.43 -8.61 13.17
N PHE A 116 -6.51 -9.06 12.32
CA PHE A 116 -6.89 -9.80 11.13
C PHE A 116 -7.56 -11.12 11.51
N GLY A 117 -8.73 -11.38 10.93
CA GLY A 117 -9.54 -12.55 11.23
C GLY A 117 -10.90 -12.48 10.54
N ASP A 118 -11.74 -13.48 10.79
CA ASP A 118 -12.98 -13.68 10.05
C ASP A 118 -13.94 -12.49 10.14
N ALA A 119 -14.06 -11.89 11.33
CA ALA A 119 -14.91 -10.72 11.54
C ALA A 119 -14.44 -9.50 10.72
N LEU A 120 -13.13 -9.26 10.65
CA LEU A 120 -12.58 -8.16 9.88
C LEU A 120 -12.74 -8.41 8.37
N VAL A 121 -12.43 -9.63 7.91
CA VAL A 121 -12.58 -10.02 6.50
C VAL A 121 -14.03 -9.89 6.06
N GLN A 122 -14.98 -10.34 6.90
CA GLN A 122 -16.41 -10.17 6.65
C GLN A 122 -16.79 -8.69 6.55
N GLY A 123 -16.35 -7.85 7.48
CA GLY A 123 -16.62 -6.42 7.44
C GLY A 123 -16.02 -5.73 6.20
N ILE A 124 -14.79 -6.06 5.82
CA ILE A 124 -14.14 -5.54 4.61
C ILE A 124 -14.93 -5.94 3.37
N TRP A 125 -15.34 -7.21 3.29
CA TRP A 125 -16.14 -7.72 2.18
C TRP A 125 -17.50 -7.01 2.08
N GLU A 126 -18.17 -6.77 3.19
CA GLU A 126 -19.43 -5.99 3.23
C GLU A 126 -19.20 -4.55 2.75
N VAL A 127 -18.14 -3.91 3.23
CA VAL A 127 -17.74 -2.56 2.81
C VAL A 127 -17.42 -2.52 1.32
N TYR A 128 -16.71 -3.49 0.76
CA TYR A 128 -16.46 -3.56 -0.68
C TYR A 128 -17.72 -3.79 -1.51
N ASN A 129 -18.68 -4.56 -0.99
CA ASN A 129 -19.91 -4.91 -1.68
C ASN A 129 -21.10 -3.97 -1.41
N GLU A 130 -20.90 -2.86 -0.71
CA GLU A 130 -21.94 -1.86 -0.46
C GLU A 130 -22.52 -1.26 -1.76
N SER A 131 -21.65 -0.94 -2.73
CA SER A 131 -22.07 -0.31 -3.99
C SER A 131 -21.14 -0.62 -5.16
N PRO A 132 -21.68 -0.85 -6.38
CA PRO A 132 -20.88 -1.00 -7.60
C PRO A 132 -20.20 0.30 -8.05
N VAL A 133 -20.61 1.45 -7.50
CA VAL A 133 -20.06 2.78 -7.81
C VAL A 133 -19.69 3.50 -6.51
N ARG A 134 -18.44 3.96 -6.41
CA ARG A 134 -17.91 4.72 -5.26
C ARG A 134 -17.22 5.99 -5.77
N GLN A 135 -17.58 7.14 -5.20
CA GLN A 135 -17.04 8.47 -5.58
C GLN A 135 -17.12 8.73 -7.11
N GLY A 136 -18.24 8.34 -7.74
CA GLY A 136 -18.46 8.51 -9.18
C GLY A 136 -17.64 7.58 -10.09
N LYS A 137 -16.88 6.63 -9.53
CA LYS A 137 -16.10 5.64 -10.28
C LYS A 137 -16.60 4.23 -9.98
N ARG A 138 -16.35 3.29 -10.91
CA ARG A 138 -16.59 1.87 -10.66
C ARG A 138 -15.78 1.42 -9.44
N ASN A 139 -16.43 0.76 -8.51
CA ASN A 139 -15.76 0.09 -7.40
C ASN A 139 -15.11 -1.19 -7.93
N VAL A 140 -13.78 -1.29 -7.84
CA VAL A 140 -13.01 -2.42 -8.39
C VAL A 140 -13.18 -3.69 -7.58
N HIS A 141 -13.47 -3.56 -6.28
CA HIS A 141 -13.65 -4.66 -5.33
C HIS A 141 -15.11 -5.15 -5.25
N TYR A 142 -16.04 -4.48 -5.92
CA TYR A 142 -17.44 -4.88 -5.91
C TYR A 142 -17.63 -6.21 -6.66
N GLY A 143 -18.30 -7.16 -6.00
CA GLY A 143 -18.55 -8.50 -6.50
C GLY A 143 -17.46 -9.52 -6.16
N GLU A 144 -16.42 -9.12 -5.43
CA GLU A 144 -15.41 -10.07 -4.92
C GLU A 144 -16.03 -10.99 -3.87
N ASP A 145 -15.61 -12.26 -3.89
CA ASP A 145 -15.98 -13.24 -2.85
C ASP A 145 -15.11 -13.09 -1.59
N LEU A 146 -15.62 -13.61 -0.48
CA LEU A 146 -15.00 -13.49 0.84
C LEU A 146 -13.57 -14.09 0.88
N GLU A 147 -13.35 -15.20 0.16
CA GLU A 147 -12.04 -15.86 0.08
C GLU A 147 -11.02 -15.05 -0.70
N THR A 148 -11.47 -14.35 -1.74
CA THR A 148 -10.64 -13.43 -2.52
C THR A 148 -10.24 -12.24 -1.66
N VAL A 149 -11.19 -11.61 -0.97
CA VAL A 149 -10.90 -10.53 0.00
C VAL A 149 -9.91 -11.00 1.07
N ARG A 150 -10.13 -12.19 1.65
CA ARG A 150 -9.21 -12.77 2.63
C ARG A 150 -7.79 -12.89 2.08
N ARG A 151 -7.64 -13.46 0.88
CA ARG A 151 -6.33 -13.70 0.26
C ARG A 151 -5.59 -12.40 -0.02
N GLU A 152 -6.30 -11.37 -0.48
CA GLU A 152 -5.70 -10.07 -0.81
C GLU A 152 -5.32 -9.30 0.46
N GLU A 153 -6.18 -9.31 1.47
CA GLU A 153 -5.93 -8.64 2.73
C GLU A 153 -4.91 -9.38 3.61
N ALA A 154 -4.73 -10.69 3.44
CA ALA A 154 -3.73 -11.49 4.16
C ALA A 154 -2.27 -11.26 3.71
N THR A 155 -2.02 -10.29 2.84
CA THR A 155 -0.65 -9.91 2.44
C THR A 155 0.05 -9.13 3.57
N PHE A 156 1.30 -9.50 3.90
CA PHE A 156 2.15 -8.80 4.89
C PHE A 156 1.58 -8.71 6.31
N LEU A 157 0.84 -9.74 6.78
CA LEU A 157 0.18 -9.71 8.09
C LEU A 157 1.13 -9.49 9.28
N ASP A 158 2.38 -9.93 9.16
CA ASP A 158 3.45 -9.75 10.16
C ASP A 158 3.81 -8.28 10.41
N ARG A 159 3.47 -7.40 9.47
CA ARG A 159 3.77 -5.96 9.49
C ARG A 159 2.58 -5.10 9.04
N SER A 160 1.37 -5.65 9.10
CA SER A 160 0.13 -4.96 8.75
C SER A 160 -0.63 -4.54 9.99
N ILE A 161 -1.15 -3.31 9.98
CA ILE A 161 -2.03 -2.78 11.00
C ILE A 161 -3.38 -2.46 10.33
N PHE A 162 -4.45 -3.03 10.86
CA PHE A 162 -5.80 -2.76 10.38
C PHE A 162 -6.53 -1.84 11.35
N ILE A 163 -7.05 -0.73 10.83
CA ILE A 163 -7.83 0.24 11.57
C ILE A 163 -9.23 0.23 10.98
N GLY A 164 -10.23 -0.08 11.80
CA GLY A 164 -11.64 -0.06 11.40
C GLY A 164 -12.36 1.18 11.93
N ALA A 165 -13.23 1.75 11.10
CA ALA A 165 -14.22 2.73 11.50
C ALA A 165 -15.58 2.02 11.67
N PHE A 166 -16.21 2.19 12.83
CA PHE A 166 -17.43 1.48 13.20
C PHE A 166 -18.56 2.42 13.54
N LEU A 167 -19.78 2.06 13.15
CA LEU A 167 -21.02 2.67 13.66
C LEU A 167 -21.79 1.61 14.44
N GLY A 168 -21.75 1.69 15.77
CA GLY A 168 -22.11 0.54 16.62
C GLY A 168 -21.12 -0.60 16.40
N GLU A 169 -21.61 -1.80 16.07
CA GLU A 169 -20.76 -2.95 15.73
C GLU A 169 -20.47 -3.11 14.24
N ASN A 170 -21.09 -2.29 13.38
CA ASN A 170 -20.94 -2.42 11.94
C ASN A 170 -19.68 -1.69 11.47
N LEU A 171 -18.81 -2.40 10.75
CA LEU A 171 -17.66 -1.79 10.07
C LEU A 171 -18.19 -0.97 8.88
N ILE A 172 -17.85 0.32 8.85
CA ILE A 172 -18.30 1.26 7.81
C ILE A 172 -17.16 1.82 6.95
N GLY A 173 -15.93 1.46 7.29
CA GLY A 173 -14.71 1.88 6.58
C GLY A 173 -13.50 1.26 7.26
N PHE A 174 -12.39 1.17 6.55
CA PHE A 174 -11.17 0.60 7.09
C PHE A 174 -9.92 1.11 6.39
N VAL A 175 -8.80 0.93 7.07
CA VAL A 175 -7.47 1.19 6.54
C VAL A 175 -6.58 0.01 6.87
N LYS A 176 -5.83 -0.46 5.87
CA LYS A 176 -4.68 -1.35 6.05
C LYS A 176 -3.39 -0.54 5.85
N LEU A 177 -2.62 -0.41 6.92
CA LEU A 177 -1.27 0.12 6.92
C LEU A 177 -0.26 -1.02 6.86
N VAL A 178 0.79 -0.86 6.06
CA VAL A 178 1.91 -1.82 6.01
C VAL A 178 3.19 -1.06 6.35
N THR A 179 3.88 -1.48 7.41
CA THR A 179 5.17 -0.87 7.79
C THR A 179 6.29 -1.46 6.95
N ASP A 180 7.37 -0.70 6.78
CA ASP A 180 8.64 -1.30 6.37
C ASP A 180 9.21 -2.19 7.49
N LEU A 181 10.26 -2.93 7.16
CA LEU A 181 10.91 -3.86 8.09
C LEU A 181 11.55 -3.16 9.30
N ASN A 182 11.99 -1.91 9.12
CA ASN A 182 12.61 -1.13 10.18
C ASN A 182 11.60 -0.26 10.96
N GLN A 183 10.30 -0.33 10.62
CA GLN A 183 9.24 0.49 11.20
C GLN A 183 9.53 1.99 11.17
N THR A 184 10.22 2.44 10.12
CA THR A 184 10.55 3.83 9.84
C THR A 184 9.45 4.56 9.09
N HIS A 185 8.67 3.84 8.27
CA HIS A 185 7.54 4.39 7.53
C HIS A 185 6.43 3.35 7.38
N ALA A 186 5.21 3.85 7.17
CA ALA A 186 4.04 3.02 6.88
C ALA A 186 3.33 3.55 5.64
N ASN A 187 2.92 2.62 4.78
CA ASN A 187 2.16 2.93 3.57
C ASN A 187 0.71 2.49 3.74
N LEU A 188 -0.21 3.31 3.22
CA LEU A 188 -1.62 2.93 3.07
C LEU A 188 -1.73 1.94 1.91
N MET A 189 -2.07 0.68 2.20
CA MET A 189 -2.25 -0.34 1.18
C MET A 189 -3.69 -0.36 0.66
N ASN A 190 -4.65 -0.49 1.59
CA ASN A 190 -6.07 -0.47 1.29
C ASN A 190 -6.75 0.58 2.16
N VAL A 191 -7.61 1.40 1.57
CA VAL A 191 -8.39 2.42 2.28
C VAL A 191 -9.77 2.55 1.64
N VAL A 192 -10.80 2.48 2.48
CA VAL A 192 -12.20 2.69 2.11
C VAL A 192 -12.90 3.56 3.14
#